data_AF-A0A656JPB1-F1
#
_entry.id   AF-A0A656JPB1-F1
#
_cell.length_a   1.000
_cell.length_b   1.000
_cell.length_c   1.000
_cell.angle_alpha   90.00
_cell.angle_beta   90.00
_cell.angle_gamma   90.00
#
_symmetry.space_group_name_H-M   'P 1'
#
loop_
_entity.id
_entity.type
_entity.pdbx_description
1 polymer ?
#
loop_
_entity_poly.entity_id
_entity_poly.type
_entity_poly.pdbx_seq_one_letter_code
_entity_poly.pdbx_strand_id
1 'polypeptide(L)'
;MAHPVQRRWYPLVFAIAALVLLPLSVLLLSWETIDTQIWSHLLETQMARLLSNTLILLLGVGVGVTLLGVSLAWLTSLCEFPGRRWLDWALMLPFAIPAYVLAFVFVGLLDFSGPVQTLMREWFGSGLRLPRVRSTGGVIIVLVLVFYPYVYLLARTAFLAQGKGLMEAARVLGSTPWQAFWRVALPMA
;
A
#
# COMPACT_ATOMS: atom_id res chain seq x y z
N MET A 1 -31.02 10.53 31.19
CA MET A 1 -32.20 10.40 30.30
C MET A 1 -31.77 9.52 29.12
N ALA A 2 -32.14 8.24 29.13
CA ALA A 2 -31.75 7.29 28.08
C ALA A 2 -32.69 7.43 26.88
N HIS A 3 -32.16 7.75 25.70
CA HIS A 3 -32.96 7.93 24.48
C HIS A 3 -33.53 6.58 24.00
N PRO A 4 -34.86 6.32 24.07
CA PRO A 4 -35.46 5.05 23.65
C PRO A 4 -35.46 4.82 22.13
N VAL A 5 -35.02 5.82 21.34
CA VAL A 5 -35.06 5.82 19.88
C VAL A 5 -33.96 4.93 19.26
N GLN A 6 -32.84 4.68 19.96
CA GLN A 6 -31.76 3.82 19.45
C GLN A 6 -32.19 2.35 19.34
N ARG A 7 -33.16 1.89 20.14
CA ARG A 7 -33.49 0.46 20.22
C ARG A 7 -34.18 -0.13 18.98
N ARG A 8 -34.80 0.74 18.16
CA ARG A 8 -35.53 0.35 16.94
C ARG A 8 -34.61 -0.04 15.78
N TRP A 9 -33.35 0.40 15.79
CA TRP A 9 -32.40 0.13 14.71
C TRP A 9 -31.59 -1.14 14.93
N TYR A 10 -31.51 -1.66 16.16
CA TYR A 10 -30.83 -2.92 16.45
C TYR A 10 -31.27 -4.10 15.59
N PRO A 11 -32.58 -4.39 15.37
CA PRO A 11 -32.96 -5.53 14.53
C PRO A 11 -32.47 -5.39 13.09
N LEU A 12 -32.47 -4.17 12.54
CA LEU A 12 -31.94 -3.90 11.21
C LEU A 12 -30.40 -4.08 11.17
N VAL A 13 -29.69 -3.57 12.17
CA VAL A 13 -28.23 -3.76 12.31
C VAL A 13 -27.88 -5.25 12.44
N PHE A 14 -28.61 -6.01 13.26
CA PHE A 14 -28.41 -7.46 13.40
C PHE A 14 -28.74 -8.21 12.12
N ALA A 15 -29.78 -7.82 11.39
CA ALA A 15 -30.11 -8.43 10.10
C ALA A 15 -29.02 -8.19 9.06
N ILE A 16 -28.48 -6.96 8.98
CA ILE A 16 -27.37 -6.63 8.09
C ILE A 16 -26.11 -7.38 8.51
N ALA A 17 -25.79 -7.41 9.81
CA ALA A 17 -24.65 -8.15 10.33
C ALA A 17 -24.77 -9.66 10.02
N ALA A 18 -25.95 -10.25 10.20
CA ALA A 18 -26.21 -11.65 9.87
C ALA A 18 -26.05 -11.92 8.37
N LEU A 19 -26.54 -11.02 7.51
CA LEU A 19 -26.37 -11.13 6.06
C LEU A 19 -24.89 -11.08 5.64
N VAL A 20 -24.09 -10.21 6.27
CA VAL A 20 -22.64 -10.09 6.04
C VAL A 20 -21.88 -11.31 6.59
N LEU A 21 -22.34 -11.86 7.72
CA LEU A 21 -21.76 -13.06 8.32
C LEU A 21 -22.13 -14.34 7.58
N LEU A 22 -23.20 -14.35 6.78
CA LEU A 22 -23.67 -15.52 6.06
C LEU A 22 -22.57 -16.20 5.22
N PRO A 23 -21.84 -15.52 4.30
CA PRO A 23 -20.78 -16.18 3.54
C PRO A 23 -19.64 -16.71 4.42
N LEU A 24 -19.33 -16.03 5.53
CA LEU A 24 -18.31 -16.49 6.48
C LEU A 24 -18.78 -17.76 7.21
N SER A 25 -20.06 -17.84 7.57
CA SER A 25 -20.64 -19.02 8.18
C SER A 25 -20.65 -20.21 7.21
N VAL A 26 -20.92 -19.99 5.92
CA VAL A 26 -20.81 -21.03 4.89
C VAL A 26 -19.37 -21.55 4.79
N LEU A 27 -18.36 -20.68 4.85
CA LEU A 27 -16.96 -21.11 4.89
C LEU A 27 -16.65 -21.96 6.12
N LEU A 28 -17.16 -21.59 7.30
CA LEU A 28 -16.97 -22.38 8.52
C LEU A 28 -17.64 -23.76 8.43
N LEU A 29 -18.87 -23.83 7.92
CA LEU A 29 -19.60 -25.09 7.75
C LEU A 29 -18.97 -25.97 6.67
N SER A 30 -18.30 -25.39 5.66
CA SER A 30 -17.61 -26.16 4.61
C SER A 30 -16.46 -27.03 5.14
N TRP A 31 -15.99 -26.78 6.37
CA TRP A 31 -14.99 -27.60 7.04
C TRP A 31 -15.49 -28.99 7.45
N GLU A 32 -16.80 -29.23 7.46
CA GLU A 32 -17.36 -30.57 7.71
C GLU A 32 -17.22 -31.50 6.49
N THR A 33 -17.07 -30.94 5.29
CA THR A 33 -16.99 -31.68 4.01
C THR A 33 -15.61 -31.51 3.36
N ILE A 34 -14.54 -31.91 4.06
CA ILE A 34 -13.17 -31.79 3.54
C ILE A 34 -12.90 -32.90 2.52
N ASP A 35 -12.66 -32.52 1.26
CA ASP A 35 -12.17 -33.45 0.24
C ASP A 35 -10.65 -33.61 0.36
N THR A 36 -10.23 -34.73 0.95
CA THR A 36 -8.82 -35.04 1.19
C THR A 36 -7.98 -35.09 -0.09
N GLN A 37 -8.56 -35.41 -1.25
CA GLN A 37 -7.82 -35.50 -2.52
C GLN A 37 -7.48 -34.11 -3.07
N ILE A 38 -8.40 -33.15 -2.94
CA ILE A 38 -8.16 -31.75 -3.32
C ILE A 38 -7.07 -31.15 -2.44
N TRP A 39 -7.16 -31.37 -1.12
CA TRP A 39 -6.19 -30.83 -0.17
C TRP A 39 -4.79 -31.41 -0.36
N SER A 40 -4.65 -32.73 -0.56
CA SER A 40 -3.34 -33.33 -0.83
C SER A 40 -2.75 -32.80 -2.15
N HIS A 41 -3.57 -32.70 -3.20
CA HIS A 41 -3.11 -32.17 -4.48
C HIS A 41 -2.64 -30.71 -4.38
N LEU A 42 -3.38 -29.86 -3.66
CA LEU A 42 -3.00 -28.46 -3.45
C LEU A 42 -1.72 -28.32 -2.62
N LEU A 43 -1.57 -29.11 -1.56
CA LEU A 43 -0.38 -29.12 -0.71
C LEU A 43 0.87 -29.50 -1.50
N GLU A 44 0.78 -30.52 -2.35
CA GLU A 44 1.90 -31.03 -3.13
C GLU A 44 2.27 -30.13 -4.32
N THR A 45 1.30 -29.48 -4.97
CA THR A 45 1.53 -28.77 -6.23
C THR A 45 1.67 -27.25 -6.09
N GLN A 46 0.77 -26.61 -5.32
CA GLN A 46 0.59 -25.15 -5.39
C GLN A 46 0.87 -24.43 -4.08
N MET A 47 0.65 -25.07 -2.93
CA MET A 47 0.67 -24.41 -1.62
C MET A 47 1.99 -23.69 -1.34
N ALA A 48 3.11 -24.38 -1.52
CA ALA A 48 4.44 -23.79 -1.31
C ALA A 48 4.70 -22.58 -2.23
N ARG A 49 4.23 -22.65 -3.48
CA ARG A 49 4.36 -21.55 -4.45
C ARG A 49 3.48 -20.36 -4.09
N LEU A 50 2.23 -20.61 -3.68
CA LEU A 50 1.30 -19.57 -3.25
C LEU A 50 1.83 -18.86 -2.01
N LEU A 51 2.24 -19.61 -0.98
CA LEU A 51 2.79 -19.07 0.26
C LEU A 51 4.06 -18.25 0.01
N SER A 52 5.00 -18.77 -0.80
CA SER A 52 6.23 -18.05 -1.10
C SER A 52 5.97 -16.77 -1.90
N ASN A 53 5.09 -16.81 -2.92
CA ASN A 53 4.70 -15.61 -3.67
C ASN A 53 4.05 -14.56 -2.75
N THR A 54 3.11 -14.96 -1.90
CA THR A 54 2.45 -14.03 -0.97
C THR A 54 3.43 -13.45 0.02
N LEU A 55 4.35 -14.24 0.57
CA LEU A 55 5.38 -13.73 1.49
C LEU A 55 6.30 -12.73 0.81
N ILE A 56 6.76 -13.02 -0.41
CA ILE A 56 7.60 -12.10 -1.21
C ILE A 56 6.84 -10.79 -1.48
N LEU A 57 5.56 -10.87 -1.85
CA LEU A 57 4.73 -9.69 -2.07
C LEU A 57 4.52 -8.89 -0.78
N LEU A 58 4.23 -9.53 0.35
CA LEU A 58 4.06 -8.87 1.64
C LEU A 58 5.32 -8.10 2.05
N LEU A 59 6.49 -8.75 1.98
CA LEU A 59 7.76 -8.12 2.34
C LEU A 59 8.14 -7.03 1.35
N GLY A 60 8.09 -7.32 0.04
CA GLY A 60 8.48 -6.38 -1.01
C GLY A 60 7.60 -5.14 -1.04
N VAL A 61 6.27 -5.32 -0.99
CA VAL A 61 5.33 -4.21 -0.96
C VAL A 61 5.44 -3.48 0.37
N GLY A 62 5.45 -4.18 1.50
CA GLY A 62 5.56 -3.59 2.83
C GLY A 62 6.78 -2.68 2.99
N VAL A 63 7.96 -3.16 2.58
CA VAL A 63 9.18 -2.35 2.58
C VAL A 63 9.06 -1.16 1.61
N GLY A 64 8.57 -1.39 0.39
CA GLY A 64 8.45 -0.35 -0.62
C GLY A 64 7.49 0.78 -0.24
N VAL A 65 6.30 0.46 0.27
CA VAL A 65 5.32 1.48 0.71
C VAL A 65 5.80 2.23 1.94
N THR A 66 6.51 1.57 2.84
CA THR A 66 7.08 2.20 4.04
C THR A 66 8.17 3.18 3.63
N LEU A 67 9.14 2.72 2.83
CA LEU A 67 10.25 3.56 2.39
C LEU A 67 9.76 4.76 1.59
N LEU A 68 8.86 4.55 0.62
CA LEU A 68 8.37 5.62 -0.23
C LEU A 68 7.39 6.54 0.51
N GLY A 69 6.42 5.98 1.24
CA GLY A 69 5.40 6.73 1.97
C GLY A 69 5.99 7.58 3.11
N VAL A 70 6.85 7.00 3.95
CA VAL A 70 7.47 7.72 5.09
C VAL A 70 8.44 8.80 4.58
N SER A 71 9.26 8.50 3.57
CA SER A 71 10.22 9.49 3.03
C SER A 71 9.50 10.69 2.41
N LEU A 72 8.43 10.44 1.64
CA LEU A 72 7.63 11.52 1.06
C LEU A 72 6.87 12.30 2.13
N ALA A 73 6.32 11.62 3.15
CA ALA A 73 5.65 12.27 4.27
C ALA A 73 6.61 13.17 5.04
N TRP A 74 7.83 12.71 5.30
CA TRP A 74 8.88 13.51 5.92
C TRP A 74 9.19 14.75 5.08
N LEU A 75 9.44 14.57 3.77
CA LEU A 75 9.73 15.65 2.84
C LEU A 75 8.61 16.71 2.83
N THR A 76 7.34 16.28 2.71
CA THR A 76 6.19 17.20 2.62
C THR A 76 5.69 17.72 3.96
N SER A 77 6.19 17.24 5.11
CA SER A 77 5.79 17.73 6.44
C SER A 77 6.86 18.62 7.08
N LEU A 78 8.14 18.25 6.93
CA LEU A 78 9.25 18.81 7.70
C LEU A 78 10.22 19.65 6.86
N CYS A 79 10.21 19.52 5.52
CA CYS A 79 11.02 20.36 4.63
C CYS A 79 10.22 21.50 3.99
N GLU A 80 10.86 22.64 3.73
CA GLU A 80 10.28 23.79 3.03
C GLU A 80 10.91 23.94 1.64
N PHE A 81 10.09 23.89 0.59
CA PHE A 81 10.52 24.04 -0.80
C PHE A 81 9.36 24.55 -1.69
N PRO A 82 9.66 25.25 -2.80
CA PRO A 82 8.63 25.73 -3.72
C PRO A 82 7.87 24.54 -4.34
N GLY A 83 6.53 24.64 -4.40
CA GLY A 83 5.67 23.58 -4.98
C GLY A 83 5.23 22.48 -4.01
N ARG A 84 5.64 22.52 -2.73
CA ARG A 84 5.26 21.54 -1.69
C ARG A 84 3.76 21.24 -1.63
N ARG A 85 2.90 22.25 -1.75
CA ARG A 85 1.43 22.08 -1.70
C ARG A 85 0.89 21.27 -2.88
N TRP A 86 1.45 21.49 -4.08
CA TRP A 86 1.09 20.74 -5.27
C TRP A 86 1.54 19.30 -5.18
N LEU A 87 2.77 19.07 -4.71
CA LEU A 87 3.28 17.72 -4.50
C LEU A 87 2.43 16.95 -3.46
N ASP A 88 2.14 17.58 -2.32
CA ASP A 88 1.33 16.97 -1.26
C ASP A 88 -0.03 16.46 -1.77
N TRP A 89 -0.72 17.26 -2.59
CA TRP A 89 -1.96 16.86 -3.24
C TRP A 89 -1.76 15.78 -4.30
N ALA A 90 -0.74 15.92 -5.16
CA ALA A 90 -0.46 14.96 -6.23
C ALA A 90 -0.13 13.55 -5.70
N LEU A 91 0.54 13.45 -4.55
CA LEU A 91 0.87 12.18 -3.91
C LEU A 91 -0.36 11.42 -3.41
N MET A 92 -1.49 12.09 -3.25
CA MET A 92 -2.76 11.46 -2.86
C MET A 92 -3.57 10.98 -4.07
N LEU A 93 -3.27 11.45 -5.29
CA LEU A 93 -4.04 11.10 -6.50
C LEU A 93 -4.12 9.59 -6.80
N PRO A 94 -3.04 8.78 -6.64
CA PRO A 94 -3.12 7.36 -6.96
C PRO A 94 -4.16 6.61 -6.12
N PHE A 95 -4.48 7.09 -4.92
CA PHE A 95 -5.50 6.52 -4.06
C PHE A 95 -6.91 6.55 -4.69
N ALA A 96 -7.19 7.51 -5.57
CA ALA A 96 -8.48 7.63 -6.25
C ALA A 96 -8.66 6.57 -7.36
N ILE A 97 -7.58 5.92 -7.80
CA ILE A 97 -7.60 4.97 -8.90
C ILE A 97 -7.65 3.55 -8.31
N PRO A 98 -8.62 2.71 -8.71
CA PRO A 98 -8.65 1.31 -8.29
C PRO A 98 -7.36 0.58 -8.70
N ALA A 99 -6.85 -0.28 -7.81
CA ALA A 99 -5.59 -0.99 -8.01
C ALA A 99 -5.51 -1.75 -9.34
N TYR A 100 -6.61 -2.40 -9.74
CA TYR A 100 -6.67 -3.18 -10.98
C TYR A 100 -6.57 -2.29 -12.22
N VAL A 101 -7.15 -1.08 -12.18
CA VAL A 101 -7.08 -0.10 -13.29
C VAL A 101 -5.64 0.34 -13.47
N LEU A 102 -4.98 0.70 -12.36
CA LEU A 102 -3.58 1.11 -12.41
C LEU A 102 -2.70 -0.02 -12.95
N ALA A 103 -2.93 -1.27 -12.52
CA ALA A 103 -2.20 -2.42 -13.03
C ALA A 103 -2.36 -2.60 -14.56
N PHE A 104 -3.59 -2.48 -15.10
CA PHE A 104 -3.81 -2.57 -16.54
C PHE A 104 -3.17 -1.43 -17.31
N VAL A 105 -3.20 -0.20 -16.78
CA VAL A 105 -2.51 0.94 -17.37
C VAL A 105 -1.00 0.70 -17.39
N PHE A 106 -0.42 0.22 -16.28
CA PHE A 106 1.00 -0.12 -16.22
C PHE A 106 1.39 -1.21 -17.22
N VAL A 107 0.58 -2.26 -17.34
CA VAL A 107 0.77 -3.29 -18.37
C VAL A 107 0.70 -2.64 -19.75
N GLY A 108 -0.35 -1.90 -20.09
CA GLY A 108 -0.47 -1.28 -21.42
C GLY A 108 0.65 -0.30 -21.78
N LEU A 109 1.18 0.44 -20.80
CA LEU A 109 2.27 1.40 -21.00
C LEU A 109 3.62 0.71 -21.20
N LEU A 110 3.92 -0.29 -20.37
CA LEU A 110 5.24 -0.90 -20.25
C LEU A 110 5.35 -2.26 -20.95
N ASP A 111 4.29 -2.78 -21.57
CA ASP A 111 4.36 -3.98 -22.41
C ASP A 111 5.20 -3.72 -23.66
N PHE A 112 5.54 -4.79 -24.39
CA PHE A 112 6.40 -4.69 -25.57
C PHE A 112 5.83 -3.79 -26.66
N SER A 113 4.53 -3.86 -26.92
CA SER A 113 3.82 -2.97 -27.84
C SER A 113 3.41 -1.64 -27.21
N GLY A 114 3.74 -1.40 -25.94
CA GLY A 114 3.38 -0.20 -25.22
C GLY A 114 4.10 1.05 -25.74
N PRO A 115 3.52 2.25 -25.52
CA PRO A 115 4.12 3.50 -25.97
C PRO A 115 5.49 3.73 -25.34
N VAL A 116 5.71 3.36 -24.07
CA VAL A 116 7.00 3.57 -23.40
C VAL A 116 8.09 2.72 -24.05
N GLN A 117 7.83 1.43 -24.28
CA GLN A 117 8.82 0.57 -24.93
C GLN A 117 9.02 0.95 -26.40
N THR A 118 7.98 1.39 -27.10
CA THR A 118 8.09 1.84 -28.49
C THR A 118 8.98 3.07 -28.62
N LEU A 119 8.72 4.11 -27.81
CA LEU A 119 9.55 5.32 -27.76
C LEU A 119 11.00 5.02 -27.36
N MET A 120 11.21 4.14 -26.37
CA MET A 120 12.56 3.72 -25.98
C MET A 120 13.30 3.03 -27.13
N ARG A 121 12.64 2.18 -27.92
CA ARG A 121 13.25 1.53 -29.08
C ARG A 121 13.59 2.52 -30.18
N GLU A 122 12.76 3.53 -30.39
CA GLU A 122 13.01 4.58 -31.38
C GLU A 122 14.23 5.42 -31.02
N TRP A 123 14.39 5.77 -29.74
CA TRP A 123 15.47 6.66 -29.30
C TRP A 123 16.78 5.94 -28.98
N PHE A 124 16.71 4.77 -28.37
CA PHE A 124 17.88 4.05 -27.85
C PHE A 124 18.17 2.72 -28.59
N GLY A 125 17.35 2.39 -29.60
CA GLY A 125 17.46 1.15 -30.35
C GLY A 125 16.78 -0.05 -29.68
N SER A 126 16.70 -1.17 -30.41
CA SER A 126 15.95 -2.38 -30.01
C SER A 126 16.61 -3.23 -28.91
N GLY A 127 17.80 -2.84 -28.44
CA GLY A 127 18.56 -3.57 -27.42
C GLY A 127 18.05 -3.37 -25.99
N LEU A 128 17.42 -2.23 -25.70
CA LEU A 128 16.85 -1.96 -24.37
C LEU A 128 15.47 -2.58 -24.23
N ARG A 129 15.39 -3.64 -23.42
CA ARG A 129 14.11 -4.27 -23.04
C ARG A 129 13.86 -4.00 -21.56
N LEU A 130 12.74 -3.35 -21.27
CA LEU A 130 12.30 -3.18 -19.89
C LEU A 130 11.94 -4.55 -19.27
N PRO A 131 12.08 -4.70 -17.94
CA PRO A 131 11.62 -5.88 -17.24
C PRO A 131 10.14 -6.15 -17.52
N ARG A 132 9.76 -7.42 -17.59
CA ARG A 132 8.34 -7.79 -17.80
C ARG A 132 7.50 -7.27 -16.65
N VAL A 133 6.45 -6.50 -16.96
CA VAL A 133 5.48 -5.98 -15.96
C VAL A 133 4.79 -7.12 -15.22
N ARG A 134 4.49 -8.21 -15.94
CA ARG A 134 3.92 -9.45 -15.39
C ARG A 134 5.00 -10.32 -14.73
N SER A 135 5.76 -9.73 -13.82
CA SER A 135 6.77 -10.39 -12.98
C SER A 135 6.53 -10.02 -11.52
N THR A 136 7.11 -10.79 -10.59
CA THR A 136 7.00 -10.51 -9.16
C THR A 136 7.45 -9.09 -8.82
N GLY A 137 8.57 -8.63 -9.39
CA GLY A 137 9.06 -7.27 -9.18
C GLY A 137 8.12 -6.20 -9.77
N GLY A 138 7.57 -6.45 -10.96
CA GLY A 138 6.59 -5.54 -11.57
C GLY A 138 5.32 -5.40 -10.73
N VAL A 139 4.81 -6.52 -10.20
CA VAL A 139 3.66 -6.52 -9.28
C VAL A 139 3.98 -5.77 -7.99
N ILE A 140 5.16 -5.98 -7.39
CA ILE A 140 5.58 -5.23 -6.20
C ILE A 140 5.58 -3.73 -6.48
N ILE A 141 6.21 -3.29 -7.58
CA ILE A 141 6.28 -1.86 -7.94
C ILE A 141 4.88 -1.26 -8.10
N VAL A 142 4.00 -1.93 -8.85
CA VAL A 142 2.63 -1.46 -9.07
C VAL A 142 1.89 -1.35 -7.73
N LEU A 143 1.94 -2.38 -6.89
CA LEU A 143 1.27 -2.37 -5.60
C LEU A 143 1.86 -1.31 -4.66
N VAL A 144 3.18 -1.08 -4.68
CA VAL A 144 3.80 0.02 -3.92
C VAL A 144 3.23 1.36 -4.38
N LEU A 145 3.12 1.59 -5.69
CA LEU A 145 2.57 2.83 -6.24
C LEU A 145 1.07 3.02 -5.95
N VAL A 146 0.32 1.93 -5.84
CA VAL A 146 -1.09 1.97 -5.41
C VAL A 146 -1.22 2.27 -3.92
N PHE A 147 -0.40 1.62 -3.09
CA PHE A 147 -0.62 1.58 -1.64
C PHE A 147 0.23 2.56 -0.82
N TYR A 148 1.31 3.13 -1.37
CA TYR A 148 2.08 4.14 -0.64
C TYR A 148 1.26 5.34 -0.14
N PRO A 149 0.17 5.81 -0.79
CA PRO A 149 -0.59 6.96 -0.30
C PRO A 149 -1.20 6.71 1.08
N TYR A 150 -1.54 5.46 1.41
CA TYR A 150 -2.05 5.10 2.74
C TYR A 150 -1.00 5.34 3.82
N VAL A 151 0.22 4.85 3.60
CA VAL A 151 1.35 5.04 4.53
C VAL A 151 1.76 6.50 4.59
N TYR A 152 1.79 7.18 3.44
CA TYR A 152 2.07 8.60 3.34
C TYR A 152 1.13 9.43 4.21
N LEU A 153 -0.19 9.21 4.09
CA LEU A 153 -1.19 9.95 4.88
C LEU A 153 -1.00 9.72 6.37
N LEU A 154 -0.80 8.47 6.79
CA LEU A 154 -0.60 8.12 8.20
C LEU A 154 0.69 8.76 8.75
N ALA A 155 1.83 8.52 8.10
CA ALA A 155 3.12 9.07 8.52
C ALA A 155 3.12 10.61 8.53
N ARG A 156 2.48 11.25 7.55
CA ARG A 156 2.38 12.72 7.48
C ARG A 156 1.56 13.26 8.65
N THR A 157 0.46 12.61 9.01
CA THR A 157 -0.34 13.03 10.18
C THR A 157 0.47 12.91 11.47
N ALA A 158 1.26 11.85 11.63
CA ALA A 158 2.16 11.67 12.78
C ALA A 158 3.24 12.76 12.83
N PHE A 159 3.93 13.03 11.72
CA PHE A 159 4.95 14.08 11.66
C PHE A 159 4.41 15.49 11.90
N LEU A 160 3.19 15.79 11.47
CA LEU A 160 2.55 17.08 11.73
C LEU A 160 2.09 17.22 13.19
N ALA A 161 1.62 16.15 13.82
CA ALA A 161 1.15 16.17 15.19
C ALA A 161 2.29 16.22 16.22
N GLN A 162 3.38 15.47 15.98
CA GLN A 162 4.44 15.25 16.98
C GLN A 162 5.82 15.78 16.52
N GLY A 163 6.07 15.89 15.21
CA GLY A 163 7.42 16.07 14.67
C GLY A 163 8.02 17.47 14.80
N LYS A 164 7.24 18.54 14.61
CA LYS A 164 7.81 19.90 14.51
C LYS A 164 8.46 20.39 15.80
N GLY A 165 7.73 20.35 16.92
CA GLY A 165 8.25 20.81 18.22
C GLY A 165 9.42 19.97 18.74
N LEU A 166 9.36 18.65 18.53
CA LEU A 166 10.43 17.74 18.94
C LEU A 166 11.69 17.90 18.10
N MET A 167 11.57 18.13 16.79
CA MET A 167 12.73 18.43 15.95
C MET A 167 13.35 19.78 16.32
N GLU A 168 12.56 20.78 16.67
CA GLU A 168 13.07 22.07 17.15
C GLU A 168 13.84 21.89 18.47
N ALA A 169 13.29 21.14 19.43
CA ALA A 169 13.99 20.80 20.67
C ALA A 169 15.30 20.03 20.41
N ALA A 170 15.29 19.02 19.53
CA ALA A 170 16.47 18.25 19.18
C ALA A 170 17.57 19.13 18.54
N ARG A 171 17.17 20.09 17.70
CA ARG A 171 18.10 21.07 17.09
C ARG A 171 18.69 22.03 18.11
N VAL A 172 17.90 22.50 19.09
CA VAL A 172 18.39 23.33 20.20
C VAL A 172 19.42 22.57 21.04
N LEU A 173 19.25 21.25 21.20
CA LEU A 173 20.20 20.36 21.87
C LEU A 173 21.42 19.98 21.00
N GLY A 174 21.60 20.61 19.83
CA GLY A 174 22.76 20.42 18.96
C GLY A 174 22.66 19.26 17.98
N SER A 175 21.50 18.60 17.84
CA SER A 175 21.33 17.55 16.83
C SER A 175 21.25 18.15 15.43
N THR A 176 21.96 17.54 14.47
CA THR A 176 21.78 17.89 13.06
C THR A 176 20.39 17.45 12.57
N PRO A 177 19.85 18.04 11.49
CA PRO A 177 18.52 17.67 10.97
C PRO A 177 18.37 16.16 10.67
N TRP A 178 19.44 15.53 10.19
CA TRP A 178 19.45 14.09 9.92
C TRP A 178 19.46 13.25 11.20
N GLN A 179 20.22 13.68 12.22
CA GLN A 179 20.21 13.03 13.54
C GLN A 179 18.86 13.18 14.23
N ALA A 180 18.25 14.37 14.17
CA ALA A 180 16.92 14.63 14.71
C ALA A 180 15.87 13.75 14.01
N PHE A 181 15.99 13.51 12.70
CA PHE A 181 15.10 12.61 11.98
C PHE A 181 15.20 11.17 12.51
N TRP A 182 16.38 10.55 12.46
CA TRP A 182 16.54 9.13 12.83
C TRP A 182 16.36 8.87 14.33
N ARG A 183 16.74 9.81 15.20
CA ARG A 183 16.69 9.62 16.66
C ARG A 183 15.40 10.08 17.32
N VAL A 184 14.64 10.99 16.68
CA VAL A 184 13.48 11.62 17.31
C VAL A 184 12.24 11.52 16.43
N ALA A 185 12.30 11.94 15.17
CA ALA A 185 11.10 11.97 14.33
C ALA A 185 10.63 10.57 13.91
N LEU A 186 11.55 9.69 13.48
CA LEU A 186 11.22 8.35 13.01
C LEU A 186 10.73 7.40 14.13
N PRO A 187 11.34 7.36 15.34
CA PRO A 187 10.88 6.46 16.41
C PRO A 187 9.52 6.86 17.03
N MET A 188 9.10 8.11 16.83
CA MET A 188 7.86 8.65 17.37
C MET A 188 6.68 8.56 16.40
N ALA A 189 6.96 8.36 15.10
CA ALA A 189 5.97 8.26 14.03
C ALA A 189 5.57 6.80 13.80
#